data_AF-A0A1W9NYT3-F1
#
_entry.id   AF-A0A1W9NYT3-F1
#
_cell.length_a   1.000
_cell.length_b   1.000
_cell.length_c   1.000
_cell.angle_alpha   90.00
_cell.angle_beta   90.00
_cell.angle_gamma   90.00
#
_symmetry.space_group_name_H-M   'P 1'
#
loop_
_entity.id
_entity.type
_entity.pdbx_description
1 polymer ?
#
loop_
_entity_poly.entity_id
_entity_poly.type
_entity_poly.pdbx_seq_one_letter_code
_entity_poly.pdbx_strand_id
1 'polypeptide(L)' 'MEDAAEVMQKLGAANALNLDGGGSSAMYYNGSYKVGPGRNLPNAVVLQKR' A
#
# COMPACT_ATOMS: atom_id res chain seq x y z
N MET A 1 -13.27 -0.86 -14.98
CA MET A 1 -12.50 0.01 -14.07
C MET A 1 -12.55 -0.66 -12.71
N GLU A 2 -11.43 -1.21 -12.23
CA GLU A 2 -11.39 -1.93 -10.95
C GLU A 2 -11.32 -0.91 -9.81
N ASP A 3 -12.34 -0.91 -8.94
CA ASP A 3 -12.31 -0.15 -7.70
C ASP A 3 -11.48 -0.92 -6.66
N ALA A 4 -10.72 -0.21 -5.82
CA ALA A 4 -9.84 -0.82 -4.81
C ALA A 4 -10.61 -1.75 -3.87
N ALA A 5 -11.89 -1.46 -3.61
CA ALA A 5 -12.77 -2.32 -2.83
C ALA A 5 -13.00 -3.70 -3.47
N GLU A 6 -13.16 -3.77 -4.80
CA GLU A 6 -13.37 -5.04 -5.53
C GLU A 6 -12.08 -5.87 -5.55
N VAL A 7 -10.92 -5.22 -5.73
CA VAL A 7 -9.61 -5.87 -5.65
C VAL A 7 -9.39 -6.49 -4.27
N MET A 8 -9.67 -5.75 -3.20
CA MET A 8 -9.52 -6.24 -1.83
C MET A 8 -10.44 -7.43 -1.54
N GLN A 9 -11.68 -7.42 -2.04
CA GLN A 9 -12.60 -8.56 -1.92
C GLN A 9 -12.08 -9.79 -2.66
N LYS A 10 -11.59 -9.64 -3.90
CA LYS A 10 -11.00 -10.75 -4.68
C LYS A 10 -9.74 -11.33 -4.03
N LEU A 11 -8.97 -10.51 -3.30
CA LEU A 11 -7.82 -10.96 -2.51
C LEU A 11 -8.20 -11.66 -1.19
N GLY A 12 -9.49 -11.73 -0.85
CA GLY A 12 -10.00 -12.42 0.33
C GLY A 12 -9.99 -11.59 1.62
N ALA A 13 -9.89 -10.26 1.52
CA ALA A 13 -9.96 -9.39 2.70
C ALA A 13 -11.39 -9.35 3.26
N ALA A 14 -11.56 -9.73 4.52
CA ALA A 14 -12.85 -9.59 5.22
C ALA A 14 -13.13 -8.13 5.60
N ASN A 15 -12.09 -7.35 5.88
CA ASN A 15 -12.15 -5.93 6.18
C ASN A 15 -10.98 -5.21 5.49
N ALA A 16 -11.20 -4.01 4.99
CA ALA A 16 -10.16 -3.18 4.37
C ALA A 16 -10.40 -1.69 4.68
N LEU A 17 -9.31 -0.94 4.80
CA LEU A 17 -9.32 0.51 4.96
C LEU A 17 -8.36 1.10 3.92
N ASN A 18 -8.82 2.11 3.19
CA ASN A 18 -7.98 2.79 2.23
C ASN A 18 -6.94 3.69 2.93
N LEU A 19 -5.73 3.78 2.36
CA LEU A 19 -4.67 4.68 2.78
C LEU A 19 -4.50 5.83 1.77
N ASP A 20 -3.50 6.68 1.97
CA ASP A 20 -3.17 7.73 1.00
C ASP A 20 -2.77 7.12 -0.37
N GLY A 21 -3.19 7.77 -1.44
CA GLY A 21 -3.11 7.26 -2.81
C GLY A 21 -2.30 8.15 -3.75
N GLY A 22 -2.47 7.93 -5.05
CA GLY A 22 -1.82 8.74 -6.09
C GLY A 22 -0.29 8.70 -5.99
N GLY A 23 0.36 9.87 -6.06
CA GLY A 23 1.82 9.98 -5.94
C GLY A 23 2.40 9.52 -4.59
N SER A 24 1.55 9.23 -3.60
CA SER A 24 1.98 8.66 -2.32
C SER A 24 2.04 7.14 -2.29
N SER A 25 1.45 6.45 -3.26
CA SER A 25 1.41 4.98 -3.25
C SER A 25 2.82 4.41 -3.45
N ALA A 26 3.33 3.73 -2.43
CA ALA A 26 4.66 3.12 -2.43
C ALA A 26 4.66 1.78 -1.69
N MET A 27 5.54 0.88 -2.11
CA MET A 27 5.77 -0.42 -1.49
C MET A 27 7.27 -0.70 -1.40
N TYR A 28 7.74 -0.94 -0.19
CA TYR A 28 9.11 -1.37 0.09
C TYR A 28 9.09 -2.82 0.58
N TYR A 29 9.93 -3.66 -0.02
CA TYR A 29 10.00 -5.08 0.32
C TYR A 29 11.43 -5.61 0.15
N ASN A 30 11.91 -6.32 1.17
CA ASN A 30 13.24 -6.95 1.21
C ASN A 30 14.38 -6.02 0.79
N GLY A 31 14.50 -4.86 1.44
CA GLY A 31 15.64 -3.97 1.23
C GLY A 31 15.54 -3.04 0.00
N SER A 32 14.41 -3.05 -0.73
CA SER A 32 14.24 -2.25 -1.94
C SER A 32 12.80 -1.78 -2.16
N TYR A 33 12.62 -0.65 -2.84
CA TYR A 33 11.31 -0.26 -3.36
C TYR A 33 10.89 -1.19 -4.49
N LYS A 34 9.68 -1.75 -4.39
CA LYS A 34 8.98 -2.39 -5.50
C LYS A 34 8.15 -1.38 -6.27
N VAL A 35 7.61 -0.40 -5.54
CA VAL A 35 7.04 0.83 -6.09
C VAL A 35 7.54 1.97 -5.20
N GLY A 36 8.26 2.92 -5.79
CA GLY A 36 8.78 4.08 -5.06
C GLY A 36 7.73 5.20 -4.97
N PRO A 37 7.80 6.06 -3.95
CA PRO A 37 6.89 7.19 -3.85
C PRO A 37 7.27 8.26 -4.88
N GLY A 38 6.28 8.94 -5.45
CA GLY A 38 6.49 10.07 -6.35
C GLY A 38 6.81 11.39 -5.63
N ARG A 39 6.78 11.40 -4.30
CA ARG A 39 7.03 12.56 -3.42
C ARG A 39 7.52 12.11 -2.04
N ASN A 40 8.02 13.04 -1.24
CA ASN A 40 8.33 12.77 0.17
C ASN A 40 7.05 12.47 0.95
N LEU A 41 7.08 11.40 1.76
CA LEU A 41 5.93 10.96 2.56
C LEU A 41 6.16 11.24 4.05
N PRO A 42 5.13 11.72 4.77
CA PRO A 42 5.26 12.04 6.19
C PRO A 42 5.17 10.82 7.10
N ASN A 43 4.57 9.72 6.63
CA ASN A 43 4.36 8.51 7.42
C ASN A 43 4.27 7.25 6.52
N ALA A 44 4.39 6.08 7.17
CA ALA A 44 4.24 4.78 6.55
C ALA A 44 3.84 3.73 7.61
N VAL A 45 3.17 2.65 7.17
CA VAL A 45 2.99 1.45 7.99
C VAL A 45 4.16 0.50 7.74
N VAL A 46 4.90 0.15 8.79
CA VAL A 46 6.11 -0.69 8.69
C VAL A 46 5.89 -2.02 9.41
N LEU A 47 6.13 -3.12 8.69
CA LEU A 47 6.16 -4.46 9.26
C LEU A 47 7.61 -4.87 9.53
N GLN A 48 7.93 -5.19 10.78
CA GLN A 48 9.28 -5.50 11.24
C GLN A 48 9.28 -6.77 12.10
N LYS A 49 10.39 -7.52 12.10
CA LYS A 49 10.57 -8.71 12.94
C LYS A 49 10.90 -8.29 14.37
N ARG A 50 10.07 -8.75 15.33
CA ARG A 50 10.29 -8.52 16.76
C ARG A 50 11.73 -8.76 17.21
#